data_AF-A0A0A8L3R4-F1
#
_entry.id   AF-A0A0A8L3R4-F1
#
_cell.length_a   1.000
_cell.length_b   1.000
_cell.length_c   1.000
_cell.angle_alpha   90.00
_cell.angle_beta   90.00
_cell.angle_gamma   90.00
#
_symmetry.space_group_name_H-M   'P 1'
#
loop_
_entity.id
_entity.type
_entity.pdbx_description
1 polymer ?
#
loop_
_entity_poly.entity_id
_entity_poly.type
_entity_poly.pdbx_seq_one_letter_code
_entity_poly.pdbx_strand_id
1 'polypeptide(L)'
;MPPKKQVEEKKVLLGRPGNNLKAGIVGLANVGKSTFFQAITRCPLGNPANYPFATIDPEEARVIVPSPRFEALSEIYKPASKVPAHLTVYDIAGLTKGASAGEGLGNAFLSHIRSVDSIYQVVRCFDDAEIIHIEGDVDPVRDLDIINTELRLKDIEFSEKHLESIEKITRRGGQSLEVKQKKEEAELVTRIIELLKSGQRVANQSWSTKEVEIINSMFLLTAKPSIYLINLSERDYSRKKNKHLLGIKEWVDKYSPGDLIIPFSVCLEEKLSHLSEEEAEEELKNLGVQSALPKIVTTMREKLELISFFTCGPDEVREWTIRKGTKAPQAAGVIHNDLMNTFILAQVMKYDDVIEYKDDAAIKAAGKLLQKGKDYVVEDGDIIYFRAGAGKN
;
A
#
# COMPACT_ATOMS: atom_id res chain seq x y z
N MET A 1 4.75 -42.32 -18.70
CA MET A 1 5.06 -41.41 -17.58
C MET A 1 3.80 -40.65 -17.23
N PRO A 2 3.32 -40.68 -15.96
CA PRO A 2 2.23 -39.81 -15.57
C PRO A 2 2.66 -38.35 -15.75
N PRO A 3 1.76 -37.45 -16.20
CA PRO A 3 2.11 -36.04 -16.36
C PRO A 3 2.54 -35.49 -15.00
N LYS A 4 3.74 -34.89 -14.95
CA LYS A 4 4.21 -34.15 -13.78
C LYS A 4 3.11 -33.15 -13.43
N LYS A 5 2.51 -33.29 -12.24
CA LYS A 5 1.67 -32.23 -11.65
C LYS A 5 2.44 -30.92 -11.84
N GLN A 6 1.88 -30.00 -12.63
CA GLN A 6 2.34 -28.62 -12.62
C GLN A 6 2.18 -28.17 -11.18
N VAL A 7 3.30 -28.06 -10.46
CA VAL A 7 3.33 -27.43 -9.16
C VAL A 7 3.03 -25.97 -9.49
N GLU A 8 1.82 -25.49 -9.19
CA GLU A 8 1.54 -24.06 -9.22
C GLU A 8 2.59 -23.39 -8.33
N GLU A 9 3.54 -22.70 -8.97
CA GLU A 9 4.57 -21.99 -8.24
C GLU A 9 3.89 -20.93 -7.39
N LYS A 10 4.07 -21.04 -6.07
CA LYS A 10 3.54 -20.11 -5.09
C LYS A 10 4.12 -18.73 -5.43
N LYS A 11 3.29 -17.83 -5.98
CA LYS A 11 3.74 -16.48 -6.32
C LYS A 11 4.05 -15.73 -5.02
N VAL A 12 5.33 -15.59 -4.70
CA VAL A 12 5.77 -14.77 -3.56
C VAL A 12 5.74 -13.32 -4.01
N LEU A 13 5.05 -12.51 -3.22
CA LEU A 13 4.86 -11.10 -3.51
C LEU A 13 6.05 -10.31 -2.95
N LEU A 14 6.49 -9.29 -3.67
CA LEU A 14 7.51 -8.36 -3.21
C LEU A 14 6.96 -7.52 -2.04
N GLY A 15 7.77 -7.25 -1.03
CA GLY A 15 7.39 -6.55 0.19
C GLY A 15 7.13 -7.48 1.38
N ARG A 16 6.90 -6.87 2.55
CA ARG A 16 6.81 -7.60 3.82
C ARG A 16 5.63 -8.58 3.85
N PRO A 17 5.79 -9.74 4.50
CA PRO A 17 4.65 -10.61 4.79
C PRO A 17 3.75 -9.96 5.85
N GLY A 18 2.43 -10.00 5.63
CA GLY A 18 1.46 -9.49 6.59
C GLY A 18 0.22 -8.89 5.94
N ASN A 19 -0.79 -8.61 6.77
CA ASN A 19 -2.05 -7.97 6.38
C ASN A 19 -2.15 -6.51 6.87
N ASN A 20 -1.30 -6.11 7.83
CA ASN A 20 -1.26 -4.78 8.43
C ASN A 20 -0.17 -3.92 7.77
N LEU A 21 -0.28 -3.73 6.45
CA LEU A 21 0.71 -2.98 5.67
C LEU A 21 0.48 -1.47 5.81
N LYS A 22 1.57 -0.71 5.77
CA LYS A 22 1.62 0.72 6.06
C LYS A 22 2.00 1.52 4.82
N ALA A 23 1.34 2.65 4.59
CA ALA A 23 1.71 3.62 3.56
C ALA A 23 2.39 4.84 4.18
N GLY A 24 3.52 5.29 3.63
CA GLY A 24 4.22 6.50 4.06
C GLY A 24 4.12 7.63 3.06
N ILE A 25 3.87 8.85 3.52
CA ILE A 25 3.85 10.06 2.69
C ILE A 25 5.26 10.61 2.58
N VAL A 26 5.77 10.75 1.35
CA VAL A 26 7.14 11.16 1.02
C VAL A 26 7.11 12.30 0.02
N GLY A 27 8.06 13.22 0.13
CA GLY A 27 8.21 14.36 -0.78
C GLY A 27 9.15 15.39 -0.19
N LEU A 28 9.59 16.35 -1.01
CA LEU A 28 10.39 17.48 -0.54
C LEU A 28 9.61 18.33 0.48
N ALA A 29 10.29 19.23 1.21
CA ALA A 29 9.56 20.17 2.06
C ALA A 29 8.64 21.09 1.22
N ASN A 30 7.57 21.60 1.84
CA ASN A 30 6.63 22.55 1.24
C ASN A 30 5.86 22.07 -0.02
N VAL A 31 5.77 20.76 -0.25
CA VAL A 31 4.98 20.18 -1.36
C VAL A 31 3.51 19.88 -1.00
N GLY A 32 3.11 20.11 0.26
CA GLY A 32 1.75 19.84 0.77
C GLY A 32 1.55 18.49 1.46
N LYS A 33 2.61 17.84 1.97
CA LYS A 33 2.53 16.53 2.66
C LYS A 33 1.66 16.55 3.92
N SER A 34 1.98 17.44 4.86
CA SER A 34 1.26 17.51 6.14
C SER A 34 -0.18 17.98 5.94
N THR A 35 -0.43 18.87 4.98
CA THR A 35 -1.78 19.26 4.59
C THR A 35 -2.56 18.10 3.97
N PHE A 36 -1.93 17.28 3.11
CA PHE A 36 -2.54 16.05 2.62
C PHE A 36 -2.84 15.05 3.75
N PHE A 37 -1.92 14.88 4.70
CA PHE A 37 -2.12 14.05 5.88
C PHE A 37 -3.29 14.57 6.74
N GLN A 38 -3.43 15.88 6.91
CA GLN A 38 -4.56 16.47 7.61
C GLN A 38 -5.87 16.29 6.85
N ALA A 39 -5.88 16.49 5.53
CA ALA A 39 -7.07 16.31 4.71
C ALA A 39 -7.57 14.86 4.75
N ILE A 40 -6.67 13.87 4.62
CA ILE A 40 -7.04 12.45 4.67
C ILE A 40 -7.49 11.99 6.06
N THR A 41 -7.04 12.66 7.13
CA THR A 41 -7.41 12.34 8.52
C THR A 41 -8.65 13.07 9.03
N ARG A 42 -8.98 14.23 8.45
CA ARG A 42 -10.17 15.02 8.84
C ARG A 42 -11.38 14.76 7.97
N CYS A 43 -11.19 14.26 6.75
CA CYS A 43 -12.32 13.87 5.89
C CYS A 43 -13.12 12.71 6.52
N PRO A 44 -14.32 12.38 6.01
CA PRO A 44 -15.11 11.26 6.51
C PRO A 44 -14.38 9.89 6.49
N LEU A 45 -13.31 9.77 5.70
CA LEU A 45 -12.45 8.59 5.70
C LEU A 45 -11.50 8.54 6.91
N GLY A 46 -11.26 9.65 7.59
CA GLY A 46 -10.46 9.70 8.81
C GLY A 46 -11.16 9.01 9.96
N ASN A 47 -10.43 8.19 10.73
CA ASN A 47 -11.00 7.59 11.93
C ASN A 47 -11.20 8.67 13.03
N PRO A 48 -12.42 8.91 13.54
CA PRO A 48 -12.71 9.94 14.54
C PRO A 48 -11.94 9.79 15.86
N ALA A 49 -11.38 8.60 16.14
CA ALA A 49 -10.63 8.31 17.36
C ALA A 49 -9.16 8.81 17.35
N ASN A 50 -8.63 9.24 16.20
CA ASN A 50 -7.23 9.65 16.06
C ASN A 50 -7.14 11.15 15.71
N TYR A 51 -7.21 12.02 16.71
CA TYR A 51 -6.78 13.43 16.57
C TYR A 51 -5.34 13.57 17.07
N PRO A 52 -4.34 13.76 16.19
CA PRO A 52 -2.94 13.85 16.61
C PRO A 52 -2.64 15.25 17.20
N PHE A 53 -1.92 15.27 18.32
CA PHE A 53 -1.18 16.44 18.79
C PHE A 53 0.25 16.34 18.26
N ALA A 54 0.80 17.47 17.81
CA ALA A 54 2.13 17.54 17.20
C ALA A 54 3.22 16.96 18.14
N THR A 55 3.94 15.94 17.69
CA THR A 55 5.15 15.40 18.33
C THR A 55 6.16 14.90 17.29
N ILE A 56 7.40 14.68 17.72
CA ILE A 56 8.59 14.42 16.87
C ILE A 56 8.54 13.03 16.19
N ASP A 57 7.67 12.12 16.62
CA ASP A 57 7.48 10.80 16.03
C ASP A 57 6.55 10.86 14.79
N PRO A 58 6.74 9.98 13.77
CA PRO A 58 5.87 9.93 12.59
C PRO A 58 4.39 9.80 12.98
N GLU A 59 3.56 10.75 12.57
CA GLU A 59 2.14 10.72 12.88
C GLU A 59 1.47 9.56 12.16
N GLU A 60 0.85 8.64 12.92
CA GLU A 60 0.09 7.50 12.39
C GLU A 60 -1.40 7.82 12.33
N ALA A 61 -1.99 7.60 11.17
CA ALA A 61 -3.43 7.64 10.97
C ALA A 61 -3.98 6.33 10.41
N ARG A 62 -5.19 5.99 10.85
CA ARG A 62 -5.99 4.92 10.23
C ARG A 62 -7.08 5.57 9.39
N VAL A 63 -7.02 5.33 8.09
CA VAL A 63 -7.98 5.86 7.12
C VAL A 63 -8.91 4.73 6.70
N ILE A 64 -10.21 4.93 6.84
CA ILE A 64 -11.27 4.05 6.37
C ILE A 64 -11.13 3.88 4.86
N VAL A 65 -11.19 2.64 4.40
CA VAL A 65 -11.18 2.33 2.97
C VAL A 65 -12.61 2.46 2.45
N PRO A 66 -12.88 3.37 1.49
CA PRO A 66 -14.20 3.46 0.88
C PRO A 66 -14.56 2.14 0.19
N SER A 67 -15.71 1.56 0.58
CA SER A 67 -16.14 0.24 0.11
C SER A 67 -17.64 0.22 -0.12
N PRO A 68 -18.11 0.43 -1.38
CA PRO A 68 -19.54 0.33 -1.71
C PRO A 68 -20.14 -1.04 -1.37
N ARG A 69 -19.30 -2.09 -1.40
CA ARG A 69 -19.69 -3.44 -1.01
C ARG A 69 -20.05 -3.53 0.48
N PHE A 70 -19.23 -2.90 1.33
CA PHE A 70 -19.47 -2.86 2.76
C PHE A 70 -20.78 -2.13 3.10
N GLU A 71 -21.05 -1.00 2.45
CA GLU A 71 -22.29 -0.25 2.67
C GLU A 71 -23.51 -1.07 2.24
N ALA A 72 -23.49 -1.69 1.06
CA ALA A 72 -24.58 -2.55 0.59
C ALA A 72 -24.85 -3.73 1.54
N LEU A 73 -23.80 -4.39 2.06
CA LEU A 73 -23.96 -5.46 3.04
C LEU A 73 -24.54 -4.93 4.36
N SER A 74 -24.10 -3.75 4.79
CA SER A 74 -24.61 -3.09 5.99
C SER A 74 -26.10 -2.72 5.88
N GLU A 75 -26.58 -2.37 4.69
CA GLU A 75 -27.99 -2.11 4.42
C GLU A 75 -28.86 -3.38 4.42
N ILE A 76 -28.31 -4.49 3.92
CA ILE A 76 -28.99 -5.79 3.88
C ILE A 76 -29.13 -6.38 5.29
N TYR A 77 -28.01 -6.50 6.03
CA TYR A 77 -27.98 -7.18 7.33
C TYR A 77 -28.39 -6.28 8.50
N LYS A 78 -28.34 -4.95 8.34
CA LYS A 78 -28.68 -3.94 9.36
C LYS A 78 -28.07 -4.26 10.73
N PRO A 79 -26.73 -4.39 10.82
CA PRO A 79 -26.07 -4.83 12.03
C PRO A 79 -26.12 -3.77 13.14
N ALA A 80 -25.95 -4.21 14.39
CA ALA A 80 -25.73 -3.31 15.52
C ALA A 80 -24.35 -2.59 15.44
N SER A 81 -23.34 -3.24 14.88
CA SER A 81 -21.97 -2.72 14.70
C SER A 81 -21.54 -2.76 13.23
N LYS A 82 -20.94 -1.67 12.74
CA LYS A 82 -20.36 -1.56 11.39
C LYS A 82 -18.86 -1.28 11.53
N VAL A 83 -18.02 -2.20 11.06
CA VAL A 83 -16.55 -2.07 11.14
C VAL A 83 -15.93 -2.15 9.73
N PRO A 84 -15.62 -1.01 9.10
CA PRO A 84 -15.00 -1.00 7.77
C PRO A 84 -13.51 -1.37 7.83
N ALA A 85 -12.91 -1.65 6.68
CA ALA A 85 -11.46 -1.84 6.60
C ALA A 85 -10.71 -0.50 6.73
N HIS A 86 -9.48 -0.57 7.22
CA HIS A 86 -8.60 0.59 7.35
C HIS A 86 -7.28 0.39 6.61
N LEU A 87 -6.72 1.49 6.10
CA LEU A 87 -5.34 1.61 5.64
C LEU A 87 -4.57 2.49 6.64
N THR A 88 -3.42 2.00 7.11
CA THR A 88 -2.55 2.78 7.98
C THR A 88 -1.65 3.69 7.14
N VAL A 89 -1.69 4.99 7.42
CA VAL A 89 -0.92 6.03 6.74
C VAL A 89 0.00 6.73 7.75
N TYR A 90 1.25 6.95 7.38
CA TYR A 90 2.23 7.70 8.16
C TYR A 90 2.62 8.99 7.45
N ASP A 91 2.62 10.12 8.16
CA ASP A 91 3.32 11.32 7.68
C ASP A 91 4.82 11.14 7.96
N ILE A 92 5.63 11.19 6.91
CA ILE A 92 7.08 11.14 7.03
C ILE A 92 7.61 12.55 6.78
N ALA A 93 8.41 13.06 7.71
CA ALA A 93 9.00 14.40 7.68
C ALA A 93 9.60 14.76 6.30
N GLY A 94 9.65 16.05 5.94
CA GLY A 94 10.15 16.45 4.61
C GLY A 94 11.60 16.05 4.35
N LEU A 95 11.87 15.54 3.14
CA LEU A 95 13.23 15.30 2.67
C LEU A 95 13.90 16.63 2.28
N THR A 96 15.13 16.83 2.76
CA THR A 96 16.08 17.83 2.25
C THR A 96 17.17 17.13 1.44
N LYS A 97 17.73 17.81 0.44
CA LYS A 97 18.81 17.28 -0.40
C LYS A 97 20.05 16.93 0.43
N GLY A 98 20.77 15.86 0.07
CA GLY A 98 21.97 15.41 0.77
C GLY A 98 21.70 14.44 1.92
N ALA A 99 20.46 13.93 2.03
CA ALA A 99 20.08 12.99 3.08
C ALA A 99 20.95 11.73 3.10
N SER A 100 21.43 11.30 1.93
CA SER A 100 22.26 10.11 1.82
C SER A 100 23.68 10.31 2.35
N ALA A 101 24.22 11.53 2.25
CA ALA A 101 25.57 11.87 2.66
C ALA A 101 25.73 12.03 4.18
N GLY A 102 24.63 11.97 4.95
CA GLY A 102 24.65 12.06 6.41
C GLY A 102 24.66 13.48 6.97
N GLU A 103 24.50 14.50 6.13
CA GLU A 103 24.29 15.87 6.59
C GLU A 103 22.81 16.09 6.95
N GLY A 104 22.52 16.31 8.25
CA GLY A 104 21.20 16.72 8.75
C GLY A 104 20.18 15.60 9.06
N LEU A 105 18.89 15.95 9.03
CA LEU A 105 17.73 15.10 9.38
C LEU A 105 17.46 13.93 8.39
N GLY A 106 18.24 13.82 7.32
CA GLY A 106 18.00 12.88 6.22
C GLY A 106 18.11 11.39 6.56
N ASN A 107 19.01 11.00 7.47
CA ASN A 107 19.11 9.60 7.91
C ASN A 107 17.89 9.15 8.73
N ALA A 108 17.29 10.04 9.51
CA ALA A 108 16.06 9.77 10.25
C ALA A 108 14.87 9.62 9.28
N PHE A 109 14.80 10.44 8.25
CA PHE A 109 13.80 10.30 7.20
C PHE A 109 13.81 8.92 6.51
N LEU A 110 15.01 8.45 6.12
CA LEU A 110 15.17 7.17 5.45
C LEU A 110 14.85 5.98 6.37
N SER A 111 15.12 6.09 7.67
CA SER A 111 14.75 5.06 8.64
C SER A 111 13.23 4.95 8.81
N HIS A 112 12.51 6.07 8.76
CA HIS A 112 11.04 6.08 8.75
C HIS A 112 10.45 5.51 7.46
N ILE A 113 11.03 5.78 6.27
CA ILE A 113 10.58 5.10 5.04
C ILE A 113 10.82 3.59 5.15
N ARG A 114 11.93 3.17 5.78
CA ARG A 114 12.19 1.75 5.98
C ARG A 114 11.08 1.09 6.81
N SER A 115 10.42 1.80 7.73
CA SER A 115 9.36 1.24 8.60
C SER A 115 8.00 1.04 7.90
N VAL A 116 7.72 1.74 6.80
CA VAL A 116 6.49 1.57 6.01
C VAL A 116 6.65 0.51 4.91
N ASP A 117 5.57 0.15 4.23
CA ASP A 117 5.56 -0.89 3.19
C ASP A 117 5.31 -0.35 1.78
N SER A 118 4.77 0.87 1.67
CA SER A 118 4.52 1.57 0.41
C SER A 118 4.72 3.08 0.56
N ILE A 119 4.81 3.78 -0.58
CA ILE A 119 5.11 5.22 -0.62
C ILE A 119 4.03 5.97 -1.41
N TYR A 120 3.41 6.96 -0.78
CA TYR A 120 2.75 8.08 -1.47
C TYR A 120 3.78 9.17 -1.71
N GLN A 121 4.24 9.34 -2.95
CA GLN A 121 5.21 10.37 -3.30
C GLN A 121 4.47 11.62 -3.77
N VAL A 122 4.41 12.64 -2.90
CA VAL A 122 3.78 13.93 -3.19
C VAL A 122 4.75 14.81 -3.96
N VAL A 123 4.31 15.30 -5.11
CA VAL A 123 5.07 16.15 -6.03
C VAL A 123 4.35 17.49 -6.17
N ARG A 124 5.04 18.59 -5.92
CA ARG A 124 4.50 19.95 -6.08
C ARG A 124 4.38 20.28 -7.57
N CYS A 125 3.22 20.72 -8.03
CA CYS A 125 2.97 21.15 -9.41
C CYS A 125 2.14 22.44 -9.48
N PHE A 126 2.23 23.27 -8.45
CA PHE A 126 1.60 24.58 -8.37
C PHE A 126 2.66 25.65 -8.09
N ASP A 127 2.48 26.79 -8.76
CA ASP A 127 3.25 28.01 -8.52
C ASP A 127 2.51 28.84 -7.46
N ASP A 128 3.19 29.17 -6.36
CA ASP A 128 2.66 30.05 -5.32
C ASP A 128 3.81 30.94 -4.83
N ALA A 129 3.60 32.25 -4.88
CA ALA A 129 4.61 33.25 -4.55
C ALA A 129 4.92 33.29 -3.03
N GLU A 130 4.01 32.80 -2.19
CA GLU A 130 4.19 32.78 -0.74
C GLU A 130 4.94 31.52 -0.27
N ILE A 131 5.00 30.48 -1.11
CA ILE A 131 5.59 29.19 -0.75
C ILE A 131 6.94 29.00 -1.44
N ILE A 132 8.02 29.24 -0.69
CA ILE A 132 9.40 29.08 -1.15
C ILE A 132 9.71 27.61 -1.45
N HIS A 133 10.22 27.35 -2.66
CA HIS A 133 10.77 26.06 -3.03
C HIS A 133 12.22 25.95 -2.53
N ILE A 134 12.60 24.81 -1.93
CA ILE A 134 13.96 24.61 -1.40
C ILE A 134 15.03 24.80 -2.49
N GLU A 135 14.73 24.32 -3.69
CA GLU A 135 15.63 24.40 -4.86
C GLU A 135 15.36 25.64 -5.76
N GLY A 136 14.69 26.67 -5.23
CA GLY A 136 14.41 27.93 -5.94
C GLY A 136 13.12 27.90 -6.76
N ASP A 137 13.20 27.49 -8.03
CA ASP A 137 12.04 27.40 -8.93
C ASP A 137 11.29 26.07 -8.77
N VAL A 138 10.01 26.03 -9.16
CA VAL A 138 9.20 24.79 -9.16
C VAL A 138 9.56 23.93 -10.37
N ASP A 139 10.25 22.82 -10.14
CA ASP A 139 10.59 21.81 -11.15
C ASP A 139 10.27 20.39 -10.63
N PRO A 140 9.08 19.87 -10.98
CA PRO A 140 8.63 18.56 -10.51
C PRO A 140 9.52 17.39 -10.96
N VAL A 141 10.15 17.50 -12.13
CA VAL A 141 10.99 16.41 -12.69
C VAL A 141 12.30 16.35 -11.92
N ARG A 142 12.92 17.50 -11.64
CA ARG A 142 14.08 17.59 -10.76
C ARG A 142 13.79 17.03 -9.37
N ASP A 143 12.63 17.34 -8.81
CA ASP A 143 12.24 16.87 -7.47
C ASP A 143 12.07 15.34 -7.41
N LEU A 144 11.48 14.76 -8.47
CA LEU A 144 11.39 13.32 -8.65
C LEU A 144 12.78 12.68 -8.73
N ASP A 145 13.71 13.28 -9.48
CA ASP A 145 15.09 12.82 -9.62
C ASP A 145 15.86 12.85 -8.30
N ILE A 146 15.69 13.91 -7.50
CA ILE A 146 16.33 14.03 -6.18
C ILE A 146 15.90 12.87 -5.29
N ILE A 147 14.59 12.64 -5.14
CA ILE A 147 14.07 11.56 -4.28
C ILE A 147 14.51 10.19 -4.81
N ASN A 148 14.39 9.95 -6.12
CA ASN A 148 14.82 8.68 -6.72
C ASN A 148 16.31 8.40 -6.48
N THR A 149 17.15 9.42 -6.65
CA THR A 149 18.61 9.31 -6.45
C THR A 149 18.93 9.01 -4.99
N GLU A 150 18.33 9.73 -4.04
CA GLU A 150 18.56 9.54 -2.60
C GLU A 150 18.18 8.12 -2.13
N LEU A 151 17.01 7.61 -2.55
CA LEU A 151 16.58 6.26 -2.21
C LEU A 151 17.52 5.19 -2.80
N ARG A 152 17.93 5.37 -4.06
CA ARG A 152 18.83 4.45 -4.75
C ARG A 152 20.23 4.44 -4.15
N LEU A 153 20.81 5.59 -3.86
CA LEU A 153 22.15 5.69 -3.26
C LEU A 153 22.20 4.96 -1.92
N LYS A 154 21.14 5.05 -1.12
CA LYS A 154 21.05 4.32 0.15
C LYS A 154 20.90 2.82 0.00
N ASP A 155 20.10 2.38 -0.97
CA ASP A 155 20.00 0.96 -1.27
C ASP A 155 21.30 0.40 -1.87
N ILE A 156 22.06 1.19 -2.64
CA ILE A 156 23.40 0.81 -3.13
C ILE A 156 24.35 0.66 -1.95
N GLU A 157 24.45 1.65 -1.06
CA GLU A 157 25.31 1.60 0.12
C GLU A 157 25.00 0.36 0.99
N PHE A 158 23.71 0.09 1.21
CA PHE A 158 23.26 -1.08 1.95
C PHE A 158 23.60 -2.38 1.23
N SER A 159 23.36 -2.46 -0.08
CA SER A 159 23.59 -3.66 -0.88
C SER A 159 25.07 -3.98 -1.03
N GLU A 160 25.95 -2.97 -1.15
CA GLU A 160 27.40 -3.14 -1.20
C GLU A 160 27.94 -3.69 0.13
N LYS A 161 27.47 -3.18 1.28
CA LYS A 161 27.81 -3.71 2.61
C LYS A 161 27.31 -5.16 2.78
N HIS A 162 26.11 -5.46 2.30
CA HIS A 162 25.54 -6.81 2.33
C HIS A 162 26.34 -7.78 1.46
N LEU A 163 26.71 -7.36 0.25
CA LEU A 163 27.55 -8.13 -0.67
C LEU A 163 28.91 -8.48 -0.05
N GLU A 164 29.58 -7.52 0.60
CA GLU A 164 30.87 -7.75 1.26
C GLU A 164 30.76 -8.82 2.37
N SER A 165 29.66 -8.81 3.12
CA SER A 165 29.37 -9.82 4.15
C SER A 165 29.19 -11.21 3.56
N ILE A 166 28.41 -11.33 2.47
CA ILE A 166 28.19 -12.59 1.77
C ILE A 166 29.49 -13.12 1.17
N GLU A 167 30.29 -12.26 0.53
CA GLU A 167 31.55 -12.64 -0.10
C GLU A 167 32.58 -13.19 0.90
N LYS A 168 32.62 -12.64 2.13
CA LYS A 168 33.48 -13.19 3.19
C LYS A 168 33.14 -14.64 3.52
N ILE A 169 31.86 -15.02 3.45
CA ILE A 169 31.38 -16.38 3.70
C ILE A 169 31.73 -17.29 2.52
N THR A 170 31.52 -16.84 1.28
CA THR A 170 31.78 -17.66 0.09
C THR A 170 33.28 -17.87 -0.18
N ARG A 171 34.15 -16.93 0.22
CA ARG A 171 35.62 -17.04 0.11
C ARG A 171 36.25 -18.06 1.06
N ARG A 172 35.60 -18.38 2.19
CA ARG A 172 36.12 -19.38 3.16
C ARG A 172 36.13 -20.82 2.61
N GLY A 173 35.51 -21.06 1.45
CA GLY A 173 35.53 -22.34 0.75
C GLY A 173 34.55 -23.37 1.33
N GLY A 174 34.06 -24.26 0.47
CA GLY A 174 33.12 -25.33 0.84
C GLY A 174 32.15 -25.69 -0.30
N GLN A 175 31.73 -26.96 -0.36
CA GLN A 175 30.69 -27.46 -1.28
C GLN A 175 29.32 -27.61 -0.58
N SER A 176 29.14 -27.03 0.61
CA SER A 176 27.88 -27.10 1.32
C SER A 176 26.78 -26.35 0.57
N LEU A 177 25.53 -26.79 0.77
CA LEU A 177 24.34 -26.19 0.16
C LEU A 177 24.24 -24.68 0.47
N GLU A 178 24.67 -24.29 1.67
CA GLU A 178 24.70 -22.91 2.16
C GLU A 178 25.65 -22.01 1.35
N VAL A 179 26.86 -22.49 1.03
CA VAL A 179 27.82 -21.73 0.21
C VAL A 179 27.28 -21.51 -1.20
N LYS A 180 26.54 -22.49 -1.75
CA LYS A 180 25.89 -22.34 -3.05
C LYS A 180 24.78 -21.29 -3.01
N GLN A 181 23.92 -21.32 -1.99
CA GLN A 181 22.87 -20.31 -1.81
C GLN A 181 23.46 -18.90 -1.66
N LYS A 182 24.54 -18.76 -0.88
CA LYS A 182 25.24 -17.48 -0.70
C LYS A 182 25.89 -16.96 -1.99
N LYS A 183 26.35 -17.84 -2.88
CA LYS A 183 26.83 -17.44 -4.21
C LYS A 183 25.69 -16.92 -5.09
N GLU A 184 24.56 -17.62 -5.14
CA GLU A 184 23.36 -17.16 -5.87
C GLU A 184 22.85 -15.81 -5.32
N GLU A 185 22.89 -15.64 -3.99
CA GLU A 185 22.57 -14.37 -3.32
C GLU A 185 23.51 -13.24 -3.75
N ALA A 186 24.83 -13.48 -3.78
CA ALA A 186 25.81 -12.48 -4.20
C ALA A 186 25.64 -12.05 -5.67
N GLU A 187 25.35 -13.00 -6.57
CA GLU A 187 25.05 -12.71 -7.98
C GLU A 187 23.78 -11.86 -8.13
N LEU A 188 22.73 -12.14 -7.36
CA LEU A 188 21.52 -11.32 -7.33
C LEU A 188 21.80 -9.92 -6.79
N VAL A 189 22.50 -9.79 -5.66
CA VAL A 189 22.83 -8.49 -5.05
C VAL A 189 23.68 -7.65 -6.00
N THR A 190 24.62 -8.26 -6.73
CA THR A 190 25.42 -7.57 -7.76
C THR A 190 24.54 -7.00 -8.87
N ARG A 191 23.60 -7.80 -9.41
CA ARG A 191 22.62 -7.32 -10.40
C ARG A 191 21.73 -6.20 -9.86
N ILE A 192 21.32 -6.27 -8.60
CA ILE A 192 20.54 -5.21 -7.95
C ILE A 192 21.37 -3.92 -7.88
N ILE A 193 22.65 -3.98 -7.51
CA ILE A 193 23.53 -2.81 -7.47
C ILE A 193 23.67 -2.17 -8.86
N GLU A 194 23.87 -2.98 -9.91
CA GLU A 194 23.97 -2.49 -11.30
C GLU A 194 22.65 -1.83 -11.77
N LEU A 195 21.52 -2.47 -11.48
CA LEU A 195 20.19 -1.92 -11.74
C LEU A 195 20.02 -0.57 -11.04
N LEU A 196 20.35 -0.50 -9.74
CA LEU A 196 20.27 0.72 -8.97
C LEU A 196 21.26 1.78 -9.48
N LYS A 197 22.41 1.43 -10.05
CA LYS A 197 23.34 2.41 -10.67
C LYS A 197 22.79 2.97 -11.99
N SER A 198 22.00 2.19 -12.72
CA SER A 198 21.46 2.57 -14.04
C SER A 198 20.35 3.63 -14.04
N GLY A 199 19.72 3.92 -12.90
CA GLY A 199 18.53 4.78 -12.86
C GLY A 199 17.32 4.14 -12.20
N GLN A 200 17.27 2.81 -12.25
CA GLN A 200 16.06 2.01 -12.09
C GLN A 200 15.83 1.59 -10.64
N ARG A 201 14.60 1.16 -10.36
CA ARG A 201 14.13 0.71 -9.05
C ARG A 201 13.87 -0.79 -9.03
N VAL A 202 14.00 -1.40 -7.85
CA VAL A 202 13.76 -2.84 -7.65
C VAL A 202 12.28 -3.20 -7.82
N ALA A 203 11.35 -2.33 -7.40
CA ALA A 203 9.91 -2.58 -7.46
C ALA A 203 9.35 -2.77 -8.88
N ASN A 204 9.99 -2.15 -9.88
CA ASN A 204 9.49 -2.12 -11.27
C ASN A 204 10.07 -3.25 -12.14
N GLN A 205 10.86 -4.16 -11.57
CA GLN A 205 11.46 -5.28 -12.28
C GLN A 205 10.71 -6.60 -12.02
N SER A 206 10.93 -7.57 -12.91
CA SER A 206 10.44 -8.93 -12.75
C SER A 206 11.49 -9.80 -12.08
N TRP A 207 11.10 -10.44 -10.99
CA TRP A 207 11.95 -11.32 -10.18
C TRP A 207 11.31 -12.70 -10.09
N SER A 208 12.13 -13.75 -10.08
CA SER A 208 11.68 -15.11 -9.75
C SER A 208 11.33 -15.23 -8.27
N THR A 209 10.51 -16.22 -7.92
CA THR A 209 10.07 -16.45 -6.53
C THR A 209 11.22 -16.51 -5.52
N LYS A 210 12.33 -17.17 -5.88
CA LYS A 210 13.52 -17.27 -5.03
C LYS A 210 14.23 -15.92 -4.87
N GLU A 211 14.30 -15.12 -5.92
CA GLU A 211 14.90 -13.79 -5.86
C GLU A 211 14.05 -12.86 -5.00
N VAL A 212 12.72 -12.93 -5.10
CA VAL A 212 11.81 -12.14 -4.25
C VAL A 212 12.01 -12.44 -2.77
N GLU A 213 12.19 -13.71 -2.39
CA GLU A 213 12.46 -14.10 -0.98
C GLU A 213 13.73 -13.44 -0.44
N ILE A 214 14.79 -13.42 -1.25
CA ILE A 214 16.06 -12.74 -0.90
C ILE A 214 15.84 -11.23 -0.80
N ILE A 215 15.21 -10.60 -1.80
CA ILE A 215 14.98 -9.15 -1.83
C ILE A 215 14.13 -8.71 -0.62
N ASN A 216 13.11 -9.48 -0.26
CA ASN A 216 12.26 -9.20 0.90
C ASN A 216 13.05 -9.19 2.21
N SER A 217 14.11 -10.00 2.34
CA SER A 217 14.97 -10.01 3.52
C SER A 217 15.87 -8.77 3.64
N MET A 218 16.14 -8.07 2.54
CA MET A 218 16.99 -6.88 2.50
C MET A 218 16.24 -5.60 2.92
N PHE A 219 14.90 -5.61 2.83
CA PHE A 219 14.03 -4.46 3.11
C PHE A 219 14.47 -3.17 2.38
N LEU A 220 14.80 -3.30 1.09
CA LEU A 220 15.22 -2.19 0.23
C LEU A 220 14.12 -1.13 0.11
N LEU A 221 14.52 0.14 0.05
CA LEU A 221 13.61 1.27 -0.08
C LEU A 221 12.96 1.30 -1.47
N THR A 222 13.75 1.06 -2.51
CA THR A 222 13.35 1.03 -3.93
C THR A 222 12.53 -0.20 -4.30
N ALA A 223 12.40 -1.19 -3.42
CA ALA A 223 11.51 -2.35 -3.59
C ALA A 223 10.06 -2.04 -3.16
N LYS A 224 9.82 -0.92 -2.46
CA LYS A 224 8.49 -0.52 -2.03
C LYS A 224 7.67 -0.02 -3.23
N PRO A 225 6.41 -0.46 -3.38
CA PRO A 225 5.51 0.12 -4.37
C PRO A 225 5.25 1.60 -4.08
N SER A 226 5.08 2.38 -5.14
CA SER A 226 4.85 3.83 -5.06
C SER A 226 3.63 4.27 -5.86
N ILE A 227 2.98 5.33 -5.38
CA ILE A 227 1.99 6.12 -6.10
C ILE A 227 2.44 7.57 -6.08
N TYR A 228 2.48 8.20 -7.26
CA TYR A 228 2.85 9.59 -7.43
C TYR A 228 1.61 10.48 -7.31
N LEU A 229 1.54 11.26 -6.25
CA LEU A 229 0.46 12.21 -5.99
C LEU A 229 0.88 13.60 -6.48
N ILE A 230 0.29 14.04 -7.59
CA ILE A 230 0.67 15.30 -8.23
C ILE A 230 -0.21 16.41 -7.68
N ASN A 231 0.34 17.20 -6.76
CA ASN A 231 -0.38 18.27 -6.09
C ASN A 231 -0.48 19.49 -6.99
N LEU A 232 -1.69 19.76 -7.47
CA LEU A 232 -2.04 20.86 -8.36
C LEU A 232 -2.78 21.96 -7.60
N SER A 233 -2.82 23.15 -8.20
CA SER A 233 -3.79 24.18 -7.79
C SER A 233 -5.22 23.69 -8.05
N GLU A 234 -6.19 24.19 -7.28
CA GLU A 234 -7.62 23.87 -7.48
C GLU A 234 -8.06 24.17 -8.92
N ARG A 235 -7.57 25.28 -9.47
CA ARG A 235 -7.84 25.69 -10.86
C ARG A 235 -7.33 24.67 -11.89
N ASP A 236 -6.11 24.19 -11.75
CA ASP A 236 -5.51 23.24 -12.69
C ASP A 236 -6.13 21.85 -12.55
N TYR A 237 -6.46 21.45 -11.33
CA TYR A 237 -7.19 20.22 -11.06
C TYR A 237 -8.57 20.24 -11.73
N SER A 238 -9.33 21.32 -11.56
CA SER A 238 -10.66 21.48 -12.15
C SER A 238 -10.63 21.51 -13.68
N ARG A 239 -9.62 22.16 -14.27
CA ARG A 239 -9.46 22.22 -15.73
C ARG A 239 -8.79 20.97 -16.32
N LYS A 240 -8.33 20.03 -15.47
CA LYS A 240 -7.60 18.81 -15.84
C LYS A 240 -6.39 19.08 -16.75
N LYS A 241 -5.68 20.19 -16.52
CA LYS A 241 -4.55 20.65 -17.33
C LYS A 241 -3.49 21.32 -16.45
N ASN A 242 -2.24 20.94 -16.62
CA ASN A 242 -1.08 21.60 -16.02
C ASN A 242 0.17 21.37 -16.88
N LYS A 243 1.07 22.35 -16.92
CA LYS A 243 2.25 22.38 -17.80
C LYS A 243 3.27 21.27 -17.49
N HIS A 244 3.30 20.76 -16.25
CA HIS A 244 4.31 19.79 -15.81
C HIS A 244 3.89 18.33 -15.97
N LEU A 245 2.60 18.05 -16.21
CA LEU A 245 2.08 16.67 -16.21
C LEU A 245 2.75 15.78 -17.27
N LEU A 246 3.09 16.33 -18.43
CA LEU A 246 3.74 15.56 -19.48
C LEU A 246 5.16 15.13 -19.07
N GLY A 247 5.97 16.05 -18.55
CA GLY A 247 7.34 15.74 -18.11
C GLY A 247 7.36 14.74 -16.95
N ILE A 248 6.41 14.84 -16.01
CA ILE A 248 6.26 13.87 -14.93
C ILE A 248 5.91 12.48 -15.49
N LYS A 249 4.97 12.41 -16.43
CA LYS A 249 4.58 11.15 -17.05
C LYS A 249 5.77 10.49 -17.76
N GLU A 250 6.49 11.24 -18.58
CA GLU A 250 7.69 10.76 -19.29
C GLU A 250 8.76 10.27 -18.31
N TRP A 251 8.94 10.96 -17.18
CA TRP A 251 9.86 10.56 -16.14
C TRP A 251 9.44 9.24 -15.46
N VAL A 252 8.16 9.12 -15.08
CA VAL A 252 7.62 7.91 -14.43
C VAL A 252 7.69 6.71 -15.39
N ASP A 253 7.32 6.90 -16.66
CA ASP A 253 7.39 5.85 -17.68
C ASP A 253 8.83 5.33 -17.88
N LYS A 254 9.84 6.18 -17.70
CA LYS A 254 11.27 5.84 -17.84
C LYS A 254 11.88 5.19 -16.60
N TYR A 255 11.60 5.71 -15.40
CA TYR A 255 12.31 5.33 -14.17
C TYR A 255 11.47 4.48 -13.19
N SER A 256 10.15 4.54 -13.32
CA SER A 256 9.19 3.83 -12.47
C SER A 256 8.04 3.25 -13.31
N PRO A 257 8.32 2.45 -14.35
CA PRO A 257 7.29 1.96 -15.25
C PRO A 257 6.22 1.16 -14.49
N GLY A 258 4.95 1.45 -14.77
CA GLY A 258 3.80 0.81 -14.14
C GLY A 258 3.39 1.39 -12.77
N ASP A 259 4.09 2.41 -12.27
CA ASP A 259 3.59 3.17 -11.12
C ASP A 259 2.52 4.18 -11.54
N LEU A 260 1.58 4.41 -10.63
CA LEU A 260 0.39 5.20 -10.92
C LEU A 260 0.63 6.67 -10.58
N ILE A 261 0.10 7.54 -11.43
CA ILE A 261 0.10 8.99 -11.25
C ILE A 261 -1.34 9.42 -10.97
N ILE A 262 -1.55 10.07 -9.83
CA ILE A 262 -2.85 10.60 -9.43
C ILE A 262 -2.71 12.12 -9.27
N PRO A 263 -3.23 12.91 -10.22
CA PRO A 263 -3.41 14.34 -10.02
C PRO A 263 -4.47 14.58 -8.94
N PHE A 264 -4.19 15.51 -8.04
CA PHE A 264 -5.11 15.95 -7.01
C PHE A 264 -4.81 17.39 -6.60
N SER A 265 -5.68 18.03 -5.83
CA SER A 265 -5.41 19.33 -5.23
C SER A 265 -5.55 19.26 -3.73
N VAL A 266 -4.44 19.37 -3.01
CA VAL A 266 -4.45 19.34 -1.54
C VAL A 266 -5.30 20.47 -0.96
N CYS A 267 -5.25 21.65 -1.59
CA CYS A 267 -6.04 22.82 -1.17
C CYS A 267 -7.55 22.54 -1.27
N LEU A 268 -8.00 21.90 -2.35
CA LEU A 268 -9.39 21.47 -2.49
C LEU A 268 -9.77 20.43 -1.44
N GLU A 269 -8.96 19.38 -1.27
CA GLU A 269 -9.27 18.33 -0.28
C GLU A 269 -9.29 18.86 1.16
N GLU A 270 -8.40 19.79 1.49
CA GLU A 270 -8.41 20.47 2.79
C GLU A 270 -9.68 21.29 2.97
N LYS A 271 -10.08 22.09 1.97
CA LYS A 271 -11.35 22.83 1.99
C LYS A 271 -12.55 21.90 2.21
N LEU A 272 -12.62 20.80 1.47
CA LEU A 272 -13.70 19.81 1.60
C LEU A 272 -13.72 19.16 2.99
N SER A 273 -12.56 18.98 3.63
CA SER A 273 -12.48 18.39 4.98
C SER A 273 -13.09 19.26 6.09
N HIS A 274 -13.37 20.53 5.80
CA HIS A 274 -14.00 21.47 6.74
C HIS A 274 -15.50 21.67 6.50
N LEU A 275 -16.05 21.07 5.45
CA LEU A 275 -17.45 21.17 5.07
C LEU A 275 -18.23 19.95 5.56
N SER A 276 -19.56 20.09 5.68
CA SER A 276 -20.45 18.93 5.83
C SER A 276 -20.48 18.10 4.53
N GLU A 277 -20.95 16.85 4.60
CA GLU A 277 -21.05 15.98 3.43
C GLU A 277 -21.90 16.60 2.31
N GLU A 278 -23.04 17.21 2.66
CA GLU A 278 -23.94 17.88 1.70
C GLU A 278 -23.26 19.09 1.02
N GLU A 279 -22.58 19.94 1.79
CA GLU A 279 -21.85 21.11 1.27
C GLU A 279 -20.66 20.69 0.40
N ALA A 280 -19.92 19.65 0.81
CA ALA A 280 -18.81 19.12 0.04
C ALA A 280 -19.28 18.56 -1.31
N GLU A 281 -20.40 17.85 -1.34
CA GLU A 281 -21.01 17.34 -2.57
C GLU A 281 -21.46 18.47 -3.51
N GLU A 282 -22.07 19.52 -2.96
CA GLU A 282 -22.48 20.70 -3.74
C GLU A 282 -21.27 21.42 -4.35
N GLU A 283 -20.21 21.64 -3.57
CA GLU A 283 -18.98 22.28 -4.02
C GLU A 283 -18.30 21.48 -5.15
N LEU A 284 -18.19 20.15 -4.98
CA LEU A 284 -17.65 19.26 -5.99
C LEU A 284 -18.46 19.31 -7.30
N LYS A 285 -19.79 19.36 -7.19
CA LYS A 285 -20.70 19.48 -8.33
C LYS A 285 -20.54 20.83 -9.05
N ASN A 286 -20.39 21.92 -8.30
CA ASN A 286 -20.18 23.27 -8.85
C ASN A 286 -18.85 23.37 -9.61
N LEU A 287 -17.79 22.76 -9.08
CA LEU A 287 -16.47 22.72 -9.71
C LEU A 287 -16.38 21.69 -10.85
N GLY A 288 -17.33 20.74 -10.94
CA GLY A 288 -17.32 19.67 -11.93
C GLY A 288 -16.21 18.64 -11.71
N VAL A 289 -15.81 18.43 -10.45
CA VAL A 289 -14.73 17.53 -10.04
C VAL A 289 -15.22 16.53 -8.99
N GLN A 290 -14.37 15.56 -8.67
CA GLN A 290 -14.58 14.62 -7.56
C GLN A 290 -13.38 14.72 -6.61
N SER A 291 -13.59 14.39 -5.33
CA SER A 291 -12.49 14.19 -4.40
C SER A 291 -11.59 13.05 -4.89
N ALA A 292 -10.28 13.26 -4.84
CA ALA A 292 -9.28 12.27 -5.16
C ALA A 292 -8.98 11.33 -3.99
N LEU A 293 -9.31 11.70 -2.75
CA LEU A 293 -8.96 10.91 -1.54
C LEU A 293 -9.48 9.47 -1.60
N PRO A 294 -10.75 9.19 -1.94
CA PRO A 294 -11.24 7.81 -2.04
C PRO A 294 -10.44 6.98 -3.05
N LYS A 295 -10.11 7.58 -4.21
CA LYS A 295 -9.30 6.95 -5.25
C LYS A 295 -7.86 6.71 -4.79
N ILE A 296 -7.26 7.66 -4.08
CA ILE A 296 -5.89 7.53 -3.56
C ILE A 296 -5.78 6.33 -2.61
N VAL A 297 -6.71 6.23 -1.64
CA VAL A 297 -6.74 5.15 -0.64
C VAL A 297 -6.94 3.77 -1.30
N THR A 298 -7.94 3.66 -2.17
CA THR A 298 -8.27 2.40 -2.85
C THR A 298 -7.15 1.95 -3.78
N THR A 299 -6.54 2.88 -4.53
CA THR A 299 -5.42 2.58 -5.42
C THR A 299 -4.20 2.06 -4.66
N MET A 300 -3.88 2.63 -3.50
CA MET A 300 -2.76 2.13 -2.68
C MET A 300 -3.04 0.75 -2.12
N ARG A 301 -4.27 0.50 -1.68
CA ARG A 301 -4.68 -0.81 -1.19
C ARG A 301 -4.52 -1.88 -2.26
N GLU A 302 -4.93 -1.59 -3.49
CA GLU A 302 -4.73 -2.48 -4.64
C GLU A 302 -3.24 -2.70 -4.94
N LYS A 303 -2.43 -1.63 -4.91
CA LYS A 303 -0.98 -1.70 -5.15
C LYS A 303 -0.24 -2.52 -4.07
N LEU A 304 -0.74 -2.53 -2.84
CA LEU A 304 -0.28 -3.39 -1.74
C LEU A 304 -0.80 -4.84 -1.84
N GLU A 305 -1.59 -5.15 -2.87
CA GLU A 305 -2.26 -6.43 -3.09
C GLU A 305 -3.10 -6.87 -1.88
N LEU A 306 -3.78 -5.92 -1.25
CA LEU A 306 -4.70 -6.16 -0.15
C LEU A 306 -6.13 -6.28 -0.69
N ILE A 307 -6.82 -7.34 -0.27
CA ILE A 307 -8.22 -7.61 -0.58
C ILE A 307 -9.06 -7.60 0.71
N SER A 308 -10.38 -7.66 0.57
CA SER A 308 -11.34 -7.76 1.67
C SER A 308 -12.04 -9.11 1.67
N PHE A 309 -12.36 -9.62 2.86
CA PHE A 309 -13.49 -10.54 3.05
C PHE A 309 -14.39 -9.97 4.14
N PHE A 310 -15.64 -10.44 4.20
CA PHE A 310 -16.64 -9.93 5.13
C PHE A 310 -17.12 -11.01 6.10
N THR A 311 -17.42 -10.58 7.32
CA THR A 311 -18.27 -11.32 8.24
C THR A 311 -19.55 -10.52 8.42
N CYS A 312 -20.71 -11.13 8.18
CA CYS A 312 -22.01 -10.47 8.20
C CYS A 312 -22.96 -11.17 9.16
N GLY A 313 -23.73 -10.39 9.92
CA GLY A 313 -24.77 -10.86 10.82
C GLY A 313 -25.52 -9.69 11.46
N PRO A 314 -26.55 -9.97 12.27
CA PRO A 314 -27.33 -8.93 12.94
C PRO A 314 -26.52 -8.16 14.01
N ASP A 315 -25.48 -8.78 14.56
CA ASP A 315 -24.63 -8.14 15.58
C ASP A 315 -23.58 -7.24 14.93
N GLU A 316 -22.90 -7.72 13.90
CA GLU A 316 -21.79 -7.02 13.25
C GLU A 316 -21.72 -7.32 11.74
N VAL A 317 -21.49 -6.27 10.94
CA VAL A 317 -20.90 -6.40 9.61
C VAL A 317 -19.50 -5.82 9.68
N ARG A 318 -18.51 -6.63 9.33
CA ARG A 318 -17.09 -6.25 9.38
C ARG A 318 -16.35 -6.62 8.12
N GLU A 319 -15.54 -5.68 7.65
CA GLU A 319 -14.63 -5.86 6.53
C GLU A 319 -13.21 -6.15 7.04
N TRP A 320 -12.68 -7.30 6.64
CA TRP A 320 -11.38 -7.79 7.08
C TRP A 320 -10.35 -7.70 5.95
N THR A 321 -9.23 -7.04 6.22
CA THR A 321 -8.12 -6.91 5.27
C THR A 321 -7.22 -8.14 5.29
N ILE A 322 -6.97 -8.72 4.12
CA ILE A 322 -5.98 -9.79 3.93
C ILE A 322 -5.15 -9.55 2.67
N ARG A 323 -3.94 -10.10 2.61
CA ARG A 323 -3.14 -10.08 1.38
C ARG A 323 -3.71 -11.05 0.35
N LYS A 324 -3.67 -10.70 -0.93
CA LYS A 324 -4.11 -11.56 -2.02
C LYS A 324 -3.35 -12.89 -1.99
N GLY A 325 -4.07 -14.01 -2.19
CA GLY A 325 -3.49 -15.35 -2.10
C GLY A 325 -3.52 -15.97 -0.70
N THR A 326 -4.03 -15.25 0.31
CA THR A 326 -4.24 -15.78 1.67
C THR A 326 -5.24 -16.93 1.66
N LYS A 327 -4.89 -18.05 2.31
CA LYS A 327 -5.77 -19.22 2.43
C LYS A 327 -6.78 -19.08 3.56
N ALA A 328 -7.89 -19.81 3.48
CA ALA A 328 -8.99 -19.73 4.45
C ALA A 328 -8.57 -19.85 5.93
N PRO A 329 -7.67 -20.78 6.34
CA PRO A 329 -7.22 -20.84 7.74
C PRO A 329 -6.46 -19.59 8.17
N GLN A 330 -5.63 -19.03 7.28
CA GLN A 330 -4.86 -17.82 7.56
C GLN A 330 -5.78 -16.60 7.67
N ALA A 331 -6.81 -16.52 6.82
CA ALA A 331 -7.85 -15.49 6.91
C ALA A 331 -8.64 -15.59 8.24
N ALA A 332 -8.97 -16.81 8.68
CA ALA A 332 -9.58 -17.04 9.99
C ALA A 332 -8.68 -16.54 11.15
N GLY A 333 -7.37 -16.72 11.01
CA GLY A 333 -6.36 -16.23 11.96
C GLY A 333 -6.34 -14.71 12.13
N VAL A 334 -6.78 -13.95 11.13
CA VAL A 334 -6.91 -12.48 11.21
C VAL A 334 -8.00 -12.06 12.19
N ILE A 335 -9.05 -12.88 12.32
CA ILE A 335 -10.10 -12.68 13.33
C ILE A 335 -9.57 -13.11 14.70
N HIS A 336 -9.06 -14.34 14.79
CA HIS A 336 -8.46 -14.87 16.01
C HIS A 336 -7.55 -16.06 15.71
N ASN A 337 -6.38 -16.14 16.37
CA ASN A 337 -5.41 -17.22 16.15
C ASN A 337 -6.01 -18.63 16.40
N ASP A 338 -6.93 -18.78 17.34
CA ASP A 338 -7.58 -20.08 17.61
C ASP A 338 -8.39 -20.58 16.41
N LEU A 339 -9.06 -19.69 15.67
CA LEU A 339 -9.83 -20.08 14.49
C LEU A 339 -8.94 -20.65 13.39
N MET A 340 -7.69 -20.17 13.28
CA MET A 340 -6.69 -20.75 12.39
C MET A 340 -6.23 -22.12 12.89
N ASN A 341 -5.92 -22.24 14.19
CA ASN A 341 -5.35 -23.45 14.79
C ASN A 341 -6.35 -24.62 14.81
N THR A 342 -7.63 -24.34 15.10
CA THR A 342 -8.70 -25.35 15.14
C THR A 342 -9.60 -25.32 13.90
N PHE A 343 -9.14 -24.73 12.80
CA PHE A 343 -9.91 -24.61 11.55
C PHE A 343 -10.45 -25.96 11.06
N ILE A 344 -11.77 -26.01 10.83
CA ILE A 344 -12.46 -27.16 10.22
C ILE A 344 -12.77 -26.84 8.76
N LEU A 345 -13.60 -25.82 8.52
CA LEU A 345 -14.00 -25.38 7.18
C LEU A 345 -14.44 -23.90 7.20
N ALA A 346 -14.47 -23.29 6.02
CA ALA A 346 -15.07 -21.99 5.77
C ALA A 346 -16.38 -22.18 5.00
N GLN A 347 -17.47 -21.60 5.51
CA GLN A 347 -18.71 -21.45 4.75
C GLN A 347 -18.62 -20.11 4.01
N VAL A 348 -18.62 -20.16 2.68
CA VAL A 348 -18.35 -18.99 1.83
C VAL A 348 -19.55 -18.70 0.96
N MET A 349 -19.99 -17.44 0.95
CA MET A 349 -20.96 -16.89 0.00
C MET A 349 -20.26 -15.82 -0.82
N LYS A 350 -20.56 -15.75 -2.12
CA LYS A 350 -20.02 -14.69 -2.99
C LYS A 350 -20.83 -13.42 -2.81
N TYR A 351 -20.16 -12.27 -2.90
CA TYR A 351 -20.79 -10.97 -2.79
C TYR A 351 -22.00 -10.82 -3.72
N ASP A 352 -21.84 -11.18 -4.99
CA ASP A 352 -22.90 -11.05 -5.98
C ASP A 352 -24.14 -11.89 -5.63
N ASP A 353 -23.94 -13.09 -5.09
CA ASP A 353 -25.05 -13.94 -4.63
C ASP A 353 -25.77 -13.30 -3.42
N VAL A 354 -25.04 -12.65 -2.50
CA VAL A 354 -25.66 -11.96 -1.36
C VAL A 354 -26.50 -10.76 -1.83
N ILE A 355 -26.01 -10.00 -2.80
CA ILE A 355 -26.75 -8.86 -3.37
C ILE A 355 -28.00 -9.31 -4.13
N GLU A 356 -27.92 -10.42 -4.87
CA GLU A 356 -29.03 -10.98 -5.65
C GLU A 356 -30.16 -11.49 -4.74
N TYR A 357 -29.82 -12.35 -3.77
CA TYR A 357 -30.81 -13.06 -2.95
C TYR A 357 -31.23 -12.30 -1.69
N LYS A 358 -30.34 -11.47 -1.11
CA LYS A 358 -30.55 -10.66 0.11
C LYS A 358 -30.99 -11.43 1.36
N ASP A 359 -30.99 -12.76 1.31
CA ASP A 359 -31.40 -13.65 2.40
C ASP A 359 -30.54 -14.92 2.40
N ASP A 360 -29.91 -15.21 3.54
CA ASP A 360 -29.00 -16.35 3.71
C ASP A 360 -29.71 -17.70 3.50
N ALA A 361 -31.00 -17.80 3.85
CA ALA A 361 -31.77 -19.03 3.65
C ALA A 361 -32.02 -19.27 2.16
N ALA A 362 -32.35 -18.22 1.40
CA ALA A 362 -32.49 -18.28 -0.05
C ALA A 362 -31.16 -18.67 -0.74
N ILE A 363 -30.03 -18.08 -0.34
CA ILE A 363 -28.69 -18.42 -0.88
C ILE A 363 -28.36 -19.90 -0.63
N LYS A 364 -28.67 -20.38 0.58
CA LYS A 364 -28.47 -21.79 0.93
C LYS A 364 -29.38 -22.72 0.12
N ALA A 365 -30.64 -22.36 -0.07
CA ALA A 365 -31.60 -23.14 -0.87
C ALA A 365 -31.20 -23.18 -2.36
N ALA A 366 -30.60 -22.11 -2.87
CA ALA A 366 -30.03 -22.04 -4.22
C ALA A 366 -28.69 -22.80 -4.38
N GLY A 367 -28.17 -23.42 -3.31
CA GLY A 367 -26.91 -24.16 -3.34
C GLY A 367 -25.67 -23.27 -3.48
N LYS A 368 -25.78 -21.96 -3.24
CA LYS A 368 -24.69 -20.98 -3.35
C LYS A 368 -23.86 -20.82 -2.07
N LEU A 369 -24.26 -21.48 -0.98
CA LEU A 369 -23.46 -21.58 0.24
C LEU A 369 -22.36 -22.65 0.06
N LEU A 370 -21.14 -22.22 -0.24
CA LEU A 370 -20.02 -23.11 -0.50
C LEU A 370 -19.35 -23.55 0.80
N GLN A 371 -18.95 -24.82 0.88
CA GLN A 371 -18.08 -25.32 1.95
C GLN A 371 -16.65 -25.49 1.42
N LYS A 372 -15.72 -24.78 2.03
CA LYS A 372 -14.33 -24.68 1.57
C LYS A 372 -13.37 -25.18 2.64
N GLY A 373 -12.41 -26.01 2.22
CA GLY A 373 -11.38 -26.57 3.09
C GLY A 373 -10.14 -25.67 3.22
N LYS A 374 -9.07 -26.23 3.78
CA LYS A 374 -7.82 -25.51 4.11
C LYS A 374 -7.09 -24.91 2.91
N ASP A 375 -7.24 -25.50 1.73
CA ASP A 375 -6.56 -25.07 0.51
C ASP A 375 -7.29 -23.98 -0.28
N TYR A 376 -8.49 -23.58 0.17
CA TYR A 376 -9.21 -22.49 -0.46
C TYR A 376 -8.46 -21.17 -0.29
N VAL A 377 -8.18 -20.51 -1.41
CA VAL A 377 -7.67 -19.14 -1.46
C VAL A 377 -8.87 -18.22 -1.36
N VAL A 378 -8.87 -17.34 -0.36
CA VAL A 378 -9.96 -16.39 -0.17
C VAL A 378 -9.97 -15.39 -1.33
N GLU A 379 -11.16 -15.17 -1.88
CA GLU A 379 -11.37 -14.23 -2.97
C GLU A 379 -11.88 -12.89 -2.41
N ASP A 380 -11.60 -11.82 -3.16
CA ASP A 380 -12.00 -10.48 -2.76
C ASP A 380 -13.52 -10.36 -2.74
N GLY A 381 -14.06 -9.92 -1.61
CA GLY A 381 -15.49 -9.77 -1.37
C GLY A 381 -16.20 -11.03 -0.88
N ASP A 382 -15.49 -12.13 -0.62
CA ASP A 382 -16.11 -13.31 0.01
C ASP A 382 -16.78 -12.93 1.34
N ILE A 383 -18.01 -13.40 1.56
CA ILE A 383 -18.67 -13.39 2.87
C ILE A 383 -18.41 -14.75 3.51
N ILE A 384 -17.71 -14.77 4.65
CA ILE A 384 -17.20 -16.00 5.24
C ILE A 384 -17.68 -16.19 6.67
N TYR A 385 -18.18 -17.39 6.94
CA TYR A 385 -18.39 -17.90 8.28
C TYR A 385 -17.44 -19.07 8.55
N PHE A 386 -16.52 -18.91 9.50
CA PHE A 386 -15.53 -19.93 9.84
C PHE A 386 -16.10 -20.92 10.87
N ARG A 387 -15.95 -22.22 10.58
CA ARG A 387 -16.19 -23.31 11.54
C ARG A 387 -14.85 -23.77 12.08
N ALA A 388 -14.69 -23.69 13.38
CA ALA A 388 -13.51 -24.14 14.09
C ALA A 388 -13.90 -25.08 15.24
N GLY A 389 -13.01 -26.00 15.60
CA GLY A 389 -13.20 -26.89 16.74
C GLY A 389 -13.10 -26.14 18.06
N ALA A 390 -13.60 -26.75 19.14
CA ALA A 390 -13.37 -26.25 20.50
C ALA A 390 -11.85 -26.15 20.74
N GLY A 391 -11.37 -24.97 21.15
CA GLY A 391 -9.97 -24.78 21.53
C GLY A 391 -9.59 -25.78 22.61
N LYS A 392 -8.46 -26.47 22.44
CA LYS A 392 -7.84 -27.17 23.57
C LYS A 392 -7.21 -26.10 24.44
N ASN A 393 -7.86 -25.76 25.55
CA ASN A 393 -7.24 -24.98 26.62
C ASN A 393 -5.95 -25.66 27.12
#